data_AF-A0A1G7TT08-F1
#
_entry.id   AF-A0A1G7TT08-F1
#
_cell.length_a   1.000
_cell.length_b   1.000
_cell.length_c   1.000
_cell.angle_alpha   90.00
_cell.angle_beta   90.00
_cell.angle_gamma   90.00
#
_symmetry.space_group_name_H-M   'P 1'
#
loop_
_entity.id
_entity.type
_entity.pdbx_description
1 polymer ?
#
loop_
_entity_poly.entity_id
_entity_poly.type
_entity_poly.pdbx_seq_one_letter_code
_entity_poly.pdbx_strand_id
1 'polypeptide(L)'
;MTVTTDHTISQLFLLANAGQRADIVNRLLSNVSHEMVVSLAASIGDFGEDQHPQVTPEQTEQITPAQVEEIAATAEQHAPGVVEKVTAFFNDELARA
;
A
#
# COMPACT_ATOMS: atom_id res chain seq x y z
N MET A 1 25.31 7.39 -14.60
CA MET A 1 24.55 6.33 -13.90
C MET A 1 23.81 6.99 -12.76
N THR A 2 22.59 7.46 -12.99
CA THR A 2 21.70 7.84 -11.90
C THR A 2 21.32 6.55 -11.20
N VAL A 3 21.83 6.34 -10.00
CA VAL A 3 21.30 5.32 -9.11
C VAL A 3 19.94 5.85 -8.70
N THR A 4 18.89 5.51 -9.45
CA THR A 4 17.55 5.56 -8.88
C THR A 4 17.57 4.54 -7.76
N THR A 5 17.62 5.01 -6.52
CA THR A 5 17.34 4.17 -5.35
C THR A 5 15.88 3.74 -5.47
N ASP A 6 15.65 2.68 -6.25
CA ASP A 6 14.34 2.09 -6.40
C ASP A 6 14.06 1.32 -5.11
N HIS A 7 13.28 1.95 -4.23
CA HIS A 7 12.89 1.35 -2.96
C HIS A 7 11.75 0.36 -3.21
N THR A 8 11.79 -0.80 -2.55
CA THR A 8 10.63 -1.72 -2.54
C THR A 8 9.44 -1.06 -1.83
N ILE A 9 8.23 -1.56 -2.08
CA ILE A 9 7.02 -1.01 -1.45
C ILE A 9 7.05 -1.07 0.09
N SER A 10 7.70 -2.09 0.68
CA SER A 10 7.93 -2.16 2.13
C SER A 10 8.92 -1.11 2.63
N GLN A 11 9.98 -0.82 1.87
CA GLN A 11 10.92 0.25 2.20
C GLN A 11 10.26 1.62 2.09
N LEU A 12 9.50 1.85 1.02
CA LEU A 12 8.68 3.06 0.85
C LEU A 12 7.72 3.24 2.02
N PHE A 13 7.04 2.17 2.44
CA PHE A 13 6.14 2.22 3.58
C PHE A 13 6.86 2.62 4.88
N LEU A 14 8.07 2.09 5.12
CA LEU A 14 8.86 2.48 6.30
C LEU A 14 9.31 3.94 6.27
N LEU A 15 9.70 4.45 5.10
CA LEU A 15 10.14 5.83 4.89
C LEU A 15 8.98 6.83 4.89
N ALA A 16 7.79 6.39 4.48
CA ALA A 16 6.58 7.18 4.39
C ALA A 16 6.02 7.59 5.77
N ASN A 17 5.38 8.75 5.83
CA ASN A 17 4.56 9.16 6.97
C ASN A 17 3.18 8.46 6.96
N ALA A 18 2.40 8.56 8.04
CA ALA A 18 1.10 7.89 8.18
C ALA A 18 0.12 8.20 7.03
N GLY A 19 0.10 9.42 6.51
CA GLY A 19 -0.74 9.80 5.37
C GLY A 19 -0.30 9.11 4.07
N GLN A 20 1.00 9.14 3.78
CA GLN A 20 1.58 8.47 2.61
C GLN A 20 1.41 6.94 2.69
N ARG A 21 1.58 6.35 3.87
CA ARG A 21 1.34 4.92 4.12
C ARG A 21 -0.10 4.53 3.79
N ALA A 22 -1.07 5.33 4.23
CA ALA A 22 -2.47 5.11 3.92
C ALA A 22 -2.71 5.17 2.41
N ASP A 23 -2.11 6.14 1.72
CA ASP A 23 -2.26 6.27 0.27
C ASP A 23 -1.64 5.10 -0.50
N ILE A 24 -0.44 4.62 -0.09
CA ILE A 24 0.19 3.40 -0.63
C ILE A 24 -0.78 2.22 -0.53
N VAL A 25 -1.28 1.95 0.67
CA VAL A 25 -2.17 0.80 0.92
C VAL A 25 -3.48 0.96 0.14
N ASN A 26 -4.12 2.13 0.19
CA ASN A 26 -5.37 2.39 -0.53
C ASN A 26 -5.25 2.25 -2.04
N ARG A 27 -4.11 2.65 -2.63
CA ARG A 27 -3.87 2.42 -4.06
C ARG A 27 -3.72 0.96 -4.40
N LEU A 28 -3.03 0.17 -3.57
CA LEU A 28 -2.99 -1.28 -3.77
C LEU A 28 -4.39 -1.89 -3.62
N LEU A 29 -5.13 -1.49 -2.58
CA LEU A 29 -6.50 -1.94 -2.32
C LEU A 29 -7.48 -1.60 -3.45
N SER A 30 -7.33 -0.43 -4.08
CA SER A 30 -8.14 -0.02 -5.23
C SER A 30 -7.88 -0.87 -6.49
N ASN A 31 -6.78 -1.62 -6.53
CA ASN A 31 -6.42 -2.50 -7.64
C ASN A 31 -6.62 -3.99 -7.32
N VAL A 32 -7.21 -4.32 -6.16
CA VAL A 32 -7.63 -5.68 -5.79
C VAL A 32 -9.14 -5.79 -5.73
N SER A 33 -9.64 -7.02 -5.88
CA SER A 33 -11.04 -7.34 -5.70
C SER A 33 -11.53 -7.02 -4.28
N HIS A 34 -12.79 -6.59 -4.18
CA HIS A 34 -13.44 -6.27 -2.90
C HIS A 34 -13.32 -7.40 -1.86
N GLU A 35 -13.43 -8.67 -2.28
CA GLU A 35 -13.29 -9.83 -1.39
C GLU A 35 -11.90 -9.93 -0.72
N MET A 36 -10.84 -9.55 -1.43
CA MET A 36 -9.47 -9.56 -0.88
C MET A 36 -9.30 -8.42 0.12
N VAL A 37 -9.90 -7.26 -0.17
CA VAL A 37 -9.90 -6.15 0.79
C VAL A 37 -10.63 -6.52 2.08
N VAL A 38 -11.79 -7.19 1.99
CA VAL A 38 -12.53 -7.69 3.16
C VAL A 38 -11.70 -8.71 3.94
N SER A 39 -10.97 -9.59 3.25
CA SER A 39 -10.10 -10.59 3.89
C SER A 39 -8.94 -9.94 4.65
N LEU A 40 -8.34 -8.90 4.07
CA LEU A 40 -7.31 -8.07 4.71
C LEU A 40 -7.89 -7.29 5.90
N ALA A 41 -9.11 -6.75 5.77
CA ALA A 41 -9.84 -6.09 6.86
C ALA A 41 -10.03 -7.03 8.05
N ALA A 42 -10.43 -8.27 7.78
CA ALA A 42 -10.61 -9.26 8.84
C ALA A 42 -9.29 -9.62 9.56
N SER A 43 -8.15 -9.54 8.86
CA SER A 43 -6.83 -9.87 9.40
C SER A 43 -6.19 -8.72 10.21
N ILE A 44 -6.38 -7.49 9.75
CA ILE A 44 -5.75 -6.29 10.30
C ILE A 44 -6.64 -5.59 11.34
N GLY A 45 -7.95 -5.86 11.32
CA GLY A 45 -8.97 -5.17 12.09
C GLY A 45 -9.87 -4.33 11.17
N ASP A 46 -11.06 -3.98 11.67
CA ASP A 46 -12.11 -3.31 10.89
C ASP A 46 -11.57 -2.09 10.12
N PHE A 47 -11.60 -2.16 8.78
CA PHE A 47 -11.25 -1.05 7.88
C PHE A 47 -12.41 -0.05 7.77
N GLY A 48 -12.96 0.38 8.91
CA GLY A 48 -14.12 1.26 8.94
C GLY A 48 -15.40 0.59 8.44
N GLU A 49 -16.51 0.92 9.07
CA GLU A 49 -17.84 0.36 8.77
C GLU A 49 -18.44 0.85 7.43
N ASP A 50 -17.66 1.61 6.64
CA ASP A 50 -18.13 2.23 5.42
C ASP A 50 -17.95 1.31 4.20
N GLN A 51 -18.90 1.40 3.28
CA GLN A 51 -19.02 0.59 2.05
C GLN A 51 -17.81 0.69 1.10
N HIS A 52 -16.82 1.50 1.45
CA HIS A 52 -15.56 1.73 0.76
C HIS A 52 -14.43 1.43 1.74
N PRO A 53 -13.82 0.23 1.69
CA PRO A 53 -12.75 -0.13 2.60
C PRO A 53 -11.51 0.71 2.32
N GLN A 54 -11.38 1.81 3.05
CA GLN A 54 -10.27 2.75 2.95
C GLN A 54 -9.49 2.73 4.25
N VAL A 55 -8.19 2.52 4.15
CA VAL A 55 -7.27 2.58 5.27
C VAL A 55 -6.98 4.03 5.62
N THR A 56 -7.23 4.38 6.88
CA THR A 56 -6.90 5.68 7.45
C THR A 56 -5.43 5.76 7.84
N PRO A 57 -4.85 6.97 7.97
CA PRO A 57 -3.48 7.13 8.46
C PRO A 57 -3.22 6.44 9.80
N GLU A 58 -4.15 6.52 10.75
CA GLU A 58 -4.06 5.89 12.07
C GLU A 58 -4.04 4.34 11.97
N GLN A 59 -4.84 3.77 11.06
CA GLN A 59 -4.83 2.31 10.82
C GLN A 59 -3.49 1.83 10.26
N THR A 60 -2.78 2.65 9.47
CA THR A 60 -1.46 2.23 8.96
C THR A 60 -0.39 2.09 10.01
N GLU A 61 -0.59 2.66 11.20
CA GLU A 61 0.32 2.42 12.34
C GLU A 61 0.24 0.99 12.85
N GLN A 62 -0.90 0.31 12.62
CA GLN A 62 -1.10 -1.11 12.96
C GLN A 62 -0.65 -2.06 11.85
N ILE A 63 -0.38 -1.54 10.65
CA ILE A 63 0.03 -2.32 9.49
C ILE A 63 1.54 -2.49 9.49
N THR A 64 1.99 -3.74 9.38
CA THR A 64 3.42 -4.05 9.28
C THR A 64 3.91 -4.01 7.83
N PRO A 65 5.21 -3.72 7.57
CA PRO A 65 5.75 -3.73 6.20
C PRO A 65 5.56 -5.07 5.48
N ALA A 66 5.59 -6.18 6.22
CA ALA A 66 5.33 -7.52 5.66
C ALA A 66 3.89 -7.68 5.16
N GLN A 67 2.90 -7.12 5.88
CA GLN A 67 1.52 -7.10 5.42
C GLN A 67 1.37 -6.23 4.16
N VAL A 68 2.09 -5.13 4.05
CA VAL A 68 2.09 -4.30 2.84
C VAL A 68 2.67 -5.05 1.65
N GLU A 69 3.73 -5.82 1.85
CA GLU A 69 4.26 -6.71 0.80
C GLU A 69 3.26 -7.79 0.40
N GLU A 70 2.52 -8.36 1.34
CA GLU A 70 1.47 -9.34 1.03
C GLU A 70 0.30 -8.73 0.25
N ILE A 71 -0.14 -7.53 0.64
CA ILE A 71 -1.15 -6.75 -0.09
C ILE A 71 -0.65 -6.46 -1.51
N ALA A 72 0.62 -6.04 -1.64
CA ALA A 72 1.24 -5.76 -2.93
C ALA A 72 1.34 -7.02 -3.79
N ALA A 73 1.78 -8.15 -3.24
CA ALA A 73 1.84 -9.42 -3.96
C ALA A 73 0.46 -9.87 -4.45
N THR A 74 -0.56 -9.70 -3.61
CA THR A 74 -1.96 -9.98 -3.94
C THR A 74 -2.47 -9.04 -5.04
N ALA A 75 -2.15 -7.75 -4.95
CA ALA A 75 -2.48 -6.76 -5.96
C ALA A 75 -1.81 -7.08 -7.30
N GLU A 76 -0.56 -7.50 -7.30
CA GLU A 76 0.18 -7.89 -8.50
C GLU A 76 -0.42 -9.12 -9.18
N GLN A 77 -0.91 -10.10 -8.41
CA GLN A 77 -1.61 -11.26 -8.96
C GLN A 77 -2.91 -10.87 -9.68
N HIS A 78 -3.59 -9.83 -9.24
CA HIS A 78 -4.83 -9.37 -9.85
C HIS A 78 -4.60 -8.36 -10.99
N ALA A 79 -3.72 -7.40 -10.77
CA ALA A 79 -3.39 -6.30 -11.65
C ALA A 79 -1.87 -6.26 -11.88
N PRO A 80 -1.34 -7.01 -12.85
CA PRO A 80 0.10 -7.06 -13.09
C PRO A 80 0.68 -5.68 -13.43
N GLY A 81 1.83 -5.37 -12.82
CA GLY A 81 2.50 -4.08 -12.88
C GLY A 81 1.88 -3.00 -11.98
N VAL A 82 0.91 -3.33 -11.11
CA VAL A 82 0.37 -2.35 -10.16
C VAL A 82 1.41 -1.98 -9.12
N VAL A 83 2.18 -2.96 -8.62
CA VAL A 83 3.18 -2.71 -7.58
C VAL A 83 4.26 -1.79 -8.10
N GLU A 84 4.73 -2.01 -9.34
CA GLU A 84 5.72 -1.15 -9.99
C GLU A 84 5.18 0.28 -10.19
N LYS A 85 3.94 0.45 -10.63
CA LYS A 85 3.31 1.77 -10.80
C LYS A 85 3.19 2.52 -9.47
N VAL A 86 2.75 1.85 -8.41
CA VAL A 86 2.61 2.43 -7.08
C VAL A 86 4.00 2.79 -6.55
N THR A 87 4.95 1.86 -6.63
CA THR A 87 6.34 2.06 -6.18
C THR A 87 7.02 3.21 -6.91
N ALA A 88 6.89 3.29 -8.23
CA ALA A 88 7.46 4.39 -9.03
C ALA A 88 6.85 5.75 -8.65
N PHE A 89 5.54 5.81 -8.42
CA PHE A 89 4.85 7.02 -8.00
C PHE A 89 5.38 7.53 -6.64
N PHE A 90 5.50 6.65 -5.65
CA PHE A 90 5.96 7.03 -4.32
C PHE A 90 7.46 7.29 -4.23
N ASN A 91 8.28 6.64 -5.07
CA ASN A 91 9.69 7.01 -5.22
C ASN A 91 9.85 8.43 -5.80
N ASP A 92 9.02 8.84 -6.77
CA ASP A 92 9.02 10.22 -7.29
C ASP A 92 8.58 11.21 -6.21
N GLU A 93 7.50 10.90 -5.48
CA GLU A 93 7.02 11.73 -4.36
C GLU A 93 8.09 11.91 -3.27
N LEU A 94 8.77 10.84 -2.85
CA LEU A 94 9.85 10.91 -1.87
C LEU A 94 11.07 11.70 -2.38
N ALA A 95 11.37 11.63 -3.67
CA ALA A 95 12.46 12.42 -4.26
C ALA A 95 12.13 13.92 -4.34
N ARG A 96 10.84 14.29 -4.19
CA ARG A 96 10.33 15.67 -4.29
C ARG A 96 10.00 16.28 -2.93
N ALA A 97 9.86 15.47 -1.89
CA ALA A 97 9.65 15.87 -0.50
C ALA A 97 10.95 16.40 0.13
#